data_AF-A0A564XVJ0-F1
#
_entry.id   AF-A0A564XVJ0-F1
#
_cell.length_a   1.000
_cell.length_b   1.000
_cell.length_c   1.000
_cell.angle_alpha   90.00
_cell.angle_beta   90.00
_cell.angle_gamma   90.00
#
_symmetry.space_group_name_H-M   'P 1'
#
loop_
_entity.id
_entity.type
_entity.pdbx_description
1 polymer ?
#
loop_
_entity_poly.entity_id
_entity_poly.type
_entity_poly.pdbx_seq_one_letter_code
_entity_poly.pdbx_strand_id
1 'polypeptide(L)'
;MKFKNFAPTREEREACWHARDAFWDCIKKAYVDVAQVPDDPEETLKIPQCQSLRSTYKDLCPGAWIRLFDRQNDEKLFGEWETTKMSNQFQRR
;
A
#
# COMPACT_ATOMS: atom_id res chain seq x y z
N MET A 1 -10.97 12.83 14.00
CA MET A 1 -11.24 11.62 13.19
C MET A 1 -12.54 11.84 12.42
N LYS A 2 -12.49 11.86 11.08
CA LYS A 2 -13.64 12.20 10.21
C LYS A 2 -14.73 11.13 10.16
N PHE A 3 -14.43 9.89 10.53
CA PHE A 3 -15.37 8.78 10.49
C PHE A 3 -15.92 8.47 11.88
N LYS A 4 -16.96 9.20 12.31
CA LYS A 4 -17.75 8.89 13.52
C LYS A 4 -19.04 8.19 13.10
N ASN A 5 -19.10 6.87 13.27
CA ASN A 5 -20.30 6.01 13.32
C ASN A 5 -21.34 6.09 12.18
N PHE A 6 -21.11 6.86 11.11
CA PHE A 6 -21.89 6.83 9.88
C PHE A 6 -21.15 6.03 8.82
N ALA A 7 -21.89 5.21 8.07
CA ALA A 7 -21.37 4.61 6.86
C ALA A 7 -20.90 5.74 5.91
N PRO A 8 -19.66 5.70 5.41
CA PRO A 8 -19.13 6.75 4.54
C PRO A 8 -20.00 6.88 3.29
N THR A 9 -20.17 8.09 2.77
CA THR A 9 -20.90 8.32 1.51
C THR A 9 -20.17 7.68 0.33
N ARG A 10 -20.81 7.63 -0.83
CA ARG A 10 -20.15 7.11 -2.04
C ARG A 10 -18.91 7.94 -2.39
N GLU A 11 -19.04 9.26 -2.32
CA GLU A 11 -17.97 10.21 -2.65
C GLU A 11 -16.79 10.08 -1.67
N GLU A 12 -17.07 9.87 -0.38
CA GLU A 12 -16.04 9.62 0.63
C GLU A 12 -15.31 8.29 0.40
N ARG A 13 -16.05 7.24 -0.02
CA ARG A 13 -15.45 5.96 -0.39
C ARG A 13 -14.54 6.08 -1.61
N GLU A 14 -14.99 6.79 -2.64
CA GLU A 14 -14.19 7.05 -3.85
C GLU A 14 -12.92 7.82 -3.52
N ALA A 15 -13.00 8.88 -2.71
CA ALA A 15 -11.84 9.62 -2.25
C ALA A 15 -10.86 8.73 -1.47
N CYS A 16 -11.38 7.86 -0.59
CA CYS A 16 -10.57 6.88 0.13
C CYS A 16 -9.87 5.90 -0.81
N TRP A 17 -10.57 5.35 -1.80
CA TRP A 17 -9.99 4.40 -2.75
C TRP A 17 -8.91 5.03 -3.62
N HIS A 18 -9.12 6.26 -4.10
CA HIS A 18 -8.10 6.99 -4.85
C HIS A 18 -6.85 7.25 -4.00
N ALA A 19 -7.02 7.65 -2.73
CA ALA A 19 -5.90 7.88 -1.82
C ALA A 19 -5.15 6.57 -1.49
N ARG A 20 -5.88 5.47 -1.30
CA ARG A 20 -5.32 4.12 -1.13
C ARG A 20 -4.45 3.74 -2.32
N ASP A 21 -5.00 3.85 -3.52
CA ASP A 21 -4.35 3.40 -4.75
C ASP A 21 -3.12 4.24 -5.04
N ALA A 22 -3.17 5.56 -4.84
CA ALA A 22 -2.02 6.45 -4.97
C ALA A 22 -0.89 6.08 -3.99
N PHE A 23 -1.22 5.81 -2.73
CA PHE A 23 -0.23 5.39 -1.72
C PHE A 23 0.41 4.05 -2.10
N TRP A 24 -0.38 3.03 -2.43
CA TRP A 24 0.12 1.70 -2.73
C TRP A 24 0.84 1.59 -4.07
N ASP A 25 0.50 2.43 -5.05
CA ASP A 25 1.28 2.57 -6.28
C ASP A 25 2.69 3.14 -6.00
N CYS A 26 2.79 4.14 -5.12
CA CYS A 26 4.08 4.68 -4.67
C CYS A 26 4.94 3.61 -3.96
N ILE A 27 4.34 2.84 -3.05
CA ILE A 27 5.01 1.74 -2.33
C ILE A 27 5.50 0.68 -3.33
N LYS A 28 4.62 0.19 -4.21
CA LYS A 28 5.00 -0.81 -5.22
C LYS A 28 6.17 -0.35 -6.06
N LYS A 29 6.13 0.87 -6.60
CA LYS A 29 7.23 1.46 -7.36
C LYS A 29 8.54 1.56 -6.58
N ALA A 30 8.48 1.82 -5.28
CA ALA A 30 9.67 1.86 -4.43
C ALA A 30 10.32 0.46 -4.26
N TYR A 31 9.57 -0.61 -4.48
CA TYR A 31 9.99 -2.00 -4.26
C TYR A 31 10.09 -2.86 -5.54
N VAL A 32 9.85 -2.32 -6.74
CA VAL A 32 9.94 -3.09 -8.00
C VAL A 32 11.33 -3.71 -8.21
N ASP A 33 12.40 -2.99 -7.86
CA ASP A 33 13.78 -3.39 -8.13
C ASP A 33 14.61 -3.64 -6.86
N VAL A 34 13.96 -3.83 -5.71
CA VAL A 34 14.69 -4.11 -4.47
C VAL A 34 15.13 -5.56 -4.38
N ALA A 35 16.30 -5.78 -3.78
CA ALA A 35 16.80 -7.12 -3.51
C ALA A 35 15.92 -7.90 -2.51
N GLN A 36 15.21 -7.18 -1.64
CA GLN A 36 14.35 -7.73 -0.59
C GLN A 36 13.31 -6.71 -0.16
N VAL A 37 12.06 -7.16 -0.02
CA VAL A 37 11.01 -6.43 0.71
C VAL A 37 11.12 -6.81 2.20
N PRO A 38 11.03 -5.87 3.15
CA PRO A 38 11.08 -6.18 4.59
C PRO A 38 9.99 -7.17 4.97
N ASP A 39 10.29 -8.16 5.83
CA ASP A 39 9.29 -9.15 6.29
C ASP A 39 8.24 -8.55 7.25
N ASP A 40 8.55 -7.40 7.88
CA ASP A 40 7.62 -6.67 8.74
C ASP A 40 6.76 -5.70 7.92
N PRO A 41 5.43 -5.87 7.87
CA PRO A 41 4.52 -4.96 7.17
C PRO A 41 4.64 -3.51 7.64
N GLU A 42 5.01 -3.26 8.89
CA GLU A 42 5.18 -1.89 9.38
C GLU A 42 6.40 -1.21 8.76
N GLU A 43 7.46 -1.96 8.47
CA GLU A 43 8.64 -1.46 7.78
C GLU A 43 8.38 -1.20 6.29
N THR A 44 7.60 -2.08 5.64
CA THR A 44 7.16 -1.90 4.24
C THR A 44 6.53 -0.51 4.02
N LEU A 45 5.82 0.01 5.01
CA LEU A 45 5.11 1.29 4.96
C LEU A 45 5.99 2.52 5.23
N LYS A 46 7.26 2.35 5.64
CA LYS A 46 8.18 3.43 6.05
C LYS A 46 9.02 3.97 4.89
N ILE A 47 8.39 4.24 3.75
CA ILE A 47 9.03 4.84 2.58
C ILE A 47 8.90 6.37 2.60
N PRO A 48 10.01 7.15 2.72
CA PRO A 48 9.95 8.61 2.92
C PRO A 48 9.16 9.35 1.83
N GLN A 49 9.36 9.01 0.57
CA GLN A 49 8.68 9.67 -0.56
C GLN A 49 7.18 9.40 -0.60
N CYS A 50 6.70 8.34 0.05
CA CYS A 50 5.28 7.98 0.10
C CYS A 50 4.57 8.49 1.37
N GLN A 51 5.27 9.15 2.30
CA GLN A 51 4.68 9.57 3.59
C GLN A 51 3.58 10.63 3.44
N SER A 52 3.67 11.53 2.46
CA SER A 52 2.59 12.51 2.22
C SER A 52 1.30 11.82 1.78
N LEU A 53 1.41 10.84 0.88
CA LEU A 53 0.29 10.00 0.43
C LEU A 53 -0.27 9.16 1.58
N ARG A 54 0.60 8.67 2.48
CA ARG A 54 0.20 7.94 3.68
C ARG A 54 -0.65 8.80 4.62
N SER A 55 -0.31 10.08 4.79
CA SER A 55 -1.12 11.02 5.58
C SER A 55 -2.50 11.20 4.96
N THR A 56 -2.55 11.52 3.66
CA THR A 56 -3.81 11.69 2.92
C THR A 56 -4.69 10.45 2.99
N TYR A 57 -4.09 9.27 2.84
CA TYR A 57 -4.78 7.99 2.96
C TYR A 57 -5.38 7.78 4.37
N LYS A 58 -4.62 8.11 5.43
CA LYS A 58 -5.10 8.03 6.81
C LYS A 58 -6.21 9.04 7.13
N ASP A 59 -6.19 10.20 6.48
CA ASP A 59 -7.18 11.25 6.68
C ASP A 59 -8.50 10.99 5.93
N LEU A 60 -8.42 10.35 4.77
CA LEU A 60 -9.57 10.08 3.90
C LEU A 60 -10.21 8.70 4.10
N CYS A 61 -9.56 7.78 4.81
CA CYS A 61 -10.09 6.44 5.01
C CYS A 61 -10.47 6.12 6.46
N PRO A 62 -11.52 5.32 6.68
CA PRO A 62 -11.80 4.77 8.00
C PRO A 62 -10.65 3.90 8.50
N GLY A 63 -10.30 4.00 9.79
CA GLY A 63 -9.20 3.22 10.38
C GLY A 63 -9.35 1.71 10.23
N ALA A 64 -10.58 1.18 10.24
CA ALA A 64 -10.85 -0.24 10.00
C ALA A 64 -10.51 -0.66 8.56
N TRP A 65 -10.77 0.22 7.58
CA TRP A 65 -10.47 -0.02 6.17
C TRP A 65 -8.97 0.02 5.92
N ILE A 66 -8.27 1.00 6.53
CA ILE A 66 -6.82 1.12 6.43
C ILE A 66 -6.14 -0.17 6.88
N ARG A 67 -6.50 -0.71 8.05
CA ARG A 67 -5.91 -1.96 8.55
C ARG A 67 -6.11 -3.15 7.60
N LEU A 68 -7.33 -3.28 7.04
CA LEU A 68 -7.65 -4.35 6.11
C LEU A 68 -6.88 -4.21 4.79
N PHE A 69 -6.91 -3.02 4.21
CA PHE A 69 -6.24 -2.74 2.94
C PHE A 69 -4.73 -2.78 3.07
N ASP A 70 -4.16 -2.35 4.20
CA ASP A 70 -2.73 -2.40 4.43
C ASP A 70 -2.23 -3.84 4.37
N ARG A 71 -2.88 -4.75 5.13
CA ARG A 71 -2.57 -6.18 5.09
C ARG A 71 -2.70 -6.76 3.67
N GLN A 72 -3.81 -6.47 2.98
CA GLN A 72 -4.05 -7.03 1.64
C GLN A 72 -3.03 -6.59 0.60
N ASN A 73 -2.59 -5.34 0.65
CA ASN A 73 -1.64 -4.84 -0.34
C ASN A 73 -0.19 -5.20 0.01
N ASP A 74 0.12 -5.34 1.29
CA ASP A 74 1.39 -5.91 1.75
C ASP A 74 1.55 -7.35 1.25
N GLU A 75 0.56 -8.21 1.48
CA GLU A 75 0.52 -9.59 0.95
C GLU A 75 0.70 -9.63 -0.59
N LYS A 76 0.04 -8.72 -1.32
CA LYS A 76 0.20 -8.60 -2.78
C LYS A 76 1.58 -8.14 -3.18
N LEU A 77 2.15 -7.18 -2.47
CA LEU A 77 3.49 -6.67 -2.75
C LEU A 77 4.52 -7.79 -2.63
N PHE A 78 4.45 -8.59 -1.56
CA PHE A 78 5.31 -9.76 -1.40
C PHE A 78 5.15 -10.75 -2.56
N GLY A 79 3.90 -11.11 -2.91
CA GLY A 79 3.65 -12.02 -4.04
C GLY A 79 4.18 -11.48 -5.38
N GLU A 80 3.95 -10.20 -5.68
CA GLU A 80 4.47 -9.54 -6.88
C GLU A 80 6.01 -9.49 -6.90
N TRP A 81 6.64 -9.15 -5.77
CA TRP A 81 8.10 -9.14 -5.64
C TRP A 81 8.71 -10.53 -5.83
N GLU A 82 8.12 -11.58 -5.24
CA GLU A 82 8.59 -12.96 -5.39
C GLU A 82 8.56 -13.40 -6.86
N THR A 83 7.47 -13.10 -7.58
CA THR A 83 7.35 -13.42 -9.01
C THR A 83 8.38 -12.66 -9.85
N THR A 84 8.59 -11.37 -9.57
CA THR A 84 9.58 -10.52 -10.26
C THR A 84 11.01 -10.98 -9.99
N LYS A 85 11.31 -11.43 -8.77
CA LYS A 85 12.61 -11.99 -8.42
C LYS A 85 12.89 -13.29 -9.19
N MET A 86 11.89 -14.18 -9.27
CA MET A 86 12.02 -15.45 -10.01
C MET A 86 12.24 -15.21 -11.51
N SER A 87 11.53 -14.26 -12.12
CA SER A 87 11.71 -13.93 -13.54
C SER A 87 13.10 -13.31 -13.80
N ASN A 88 13.53 -12.36 -12.96
CA ASN A 88 14.85 -11.73 -13.06
C ASN A 88 16.01 -12.70 -12.79
N GLN A 89 15.81 -13.75 -11.99
CA GLN A 89 16.78 -14.83 -11.80
C GLN A 89 16.90 -15.70 -13.07
N PHE A 90 15.80 -15.93 -13.78
CA PHE A 90 15.76 -16.71 -15.01
C PHE A 90 16.41 -15.96 -16.19
N GLN A 91 16.28 -14.63 -16.25
CA GLN A 91 16.90 -13.78 -17.28
C GLN A 91 18.42 -13.60 -17.13
N ARG A 92 18.99 -13.95 -15.98
CA ARG A 92 20.45 -13.88 -15.72
C ARG A 92 21.19 -15.21 -15.95
N ARG A 93 20.50 -16.24 -16.46
CA ARG A 93 21.10 -17.49 -16.94
C ARG A 93 21.11 -17.53 -18.46
#